data_AF-A0A3M2KYU8-F1
#
_entry.id   AF-A0A3M2KYU8-F1
#
_cell.length_a   1.000
_cell.length_b   1.000
_cell.length_c   1.000
_cell.angle_alpha   90.00
_cell.angle_beta   90.00
_cell.angle_gamma   90.00
#
_symmetry.space_group_name_H-M   'P 1'
#
loop_
_entity.id
_entity.type
_entity.pdbx_description
1 polymer ?
#
loop_
_entity_poly.entity_id
_entity_poly.type
_entity_poly.pdbx_seq_one_letter_code
_entity_poly.pdbx_strand_id
1 'polypeptide(L)'
;MTDSGSAIRAELRAWVLSKAPDLPADELSDTTPLFERRYIRSIHVPELLLLLERLRGASIDIDDLRPTDFRDIDTLVTRFGTAERAR
;
A
#
# COMPACT_ATOMS: atom_id res chain seq x y z
N MET A 1 -6.96 10.42 18.84
CA MET A 1 -5.83 9.47 18.77
C MET A 1 -6.09 8.58 17.56
N THR A 2 -5.75 9.07 16.37
CA THR A 2 -5.98 8.33 15.13
C THR A 2 -4.87 7.29 15.03
N ASP A 3 -5.25 6.02 15.04
CA ASP A 3 -4.32 4.91 14.86
C ASP A 3 -3.61 5.05 13.52
N SER A 4 -2.27 5.15 13.52
CA SER A 4 -1.48 5.38 12.30
C SER A 4 -1.70 4.29 11.25
N GLY A 5 -1.99 3.04 11.68
CA GLY A 5 -2.37 1.96 10.80
C GLY A 5 -3.67 2.22 10.04
N SER A 6 -4.67 2.80 10.71
CA SER A 6 -5.93 3.22 10.07
C SER A 6 -5.75 4.31 9.02
N ALA A 7 -4.81 5.26 9.22
CA ALA A 7 -4.57 6.34 8.26
C ALA A 7 -3.86 5.85 6.99
N ILE A 8 -2.81 5.04 7.15
CA ILE A 8 -2.08 4.44 6.03
C ILE A 8 -3.01 3.57 5.18
N ARG A 9 -3.87 2.77 5.83
CA ARG A 9 -4.86 1.95 5.17
C ARG A 9 -5.82 2.76 4.31
N ALA A 10 -6.32 3.89 4.82
CA ALA A 10 -7.23 4.76 4.07
C ALA A 10 -6.58 5.34 2.80
N GLU A 11 -5.33 5.81 2.92
CA GLU A 11 -4.55 6.34 1.80
C GLU A 11 -4.25 5.27 0.74
N LEU A 12 -3.91 4.04 1.17
CA LEU A 12 -3.69 2.92 0.25
C LEU A 12 -4.96 2.53 -0.51
N ARG A 13 -6.12 2.46 0.16
CA ARG A 13 -7.39 2.19 -0.52
C ARG A 13 -7.70 3.26 -1.56
N ALA A 14 -7.58 4.54 -1.20
CA ALA A 14 -7.80 5.65 -2.11
C ALA A 14 -6.86 5.59 -3.33
N TRP A 15 -5.58 5.28 -3.10
CA TRP A 15 -4.61 5.13 -4.16
C TRP A 15 -4.95 3.94 -5.08
N VAL A 16 -5.31 2.78 -4.54
CA VAL A 16 -5.70 1.61 -5.34
C VAL A 16 -6.89 1.94 -6.25
N LEU A 17 -7.94 2.56 -5.72
CA LEU A 17 -9.12 2.95 -6.49
C LEU A 17 -8.78 3.99 -7.57
N SER A 18 -7.78 4.85 -7.34
CA SER A 18 -7.30 5.79 -8.37
C SER A 18 -6.60 5.10 -9.56
N LYS A 19 -6.02 3.91 -9.33
CA LYS A 19 -5.32 3.12 -10.36
C LYS A 19 -6.20 2.08 -11.03
N ALA A 20 -7.27 1.67 -10.37
CA ALA A 20 -8.24 0.69 -10.84
C ALA A 20 -9.62 1.34 -10.99
N PRO A 21 -9.85 2.16 -12.04
CA PRO A 21 -11.12 2.86 -12.23
C PRO A 21 -12.31 1.91 -12.44
N ASP A 22 -12.04 0.67 -12.87
CA ASP A 22 -13.04 -0.38 -13.08
C ASP A 22 -13.35 -1.19 -11.81
N LEU A 23 -12.68 -0.90 -10.67
CA LEU A 23 -12.94 -1.55 -9.39
C LEU A 23 -13.87 -0.68 -8.54
N PRO A 24 -15.12 -1.12 -8.26
CA PRO A 24 -16.00 -0.44 -7.32
C PRO A 24 -15.39 -0.38 -5.92
N ALA A 25 -15.59 0.73 -5.22
CA ALA A 25 -15.03 0.96 -3.89
C ALA A 25 -15.54 -0.05 -2.84
N ASP A 26 -16.76 -0.54 -3.01
CA ASP A 26 -17.40 -1.56 -2.17
C ASP A 26 -16.92 -2.98 -2.45
N GLU A 27 -16.28 -3.22 -3.59
CA GLU A 27 -15.65 -4.51 -3.93
C GLU A 27 -14.18 -4.60 -3.48
N LEU A 28 -13.55 -3.46 -3.14
CA LEU A 28 -12.18 -3.43 -2.63
C LEU A 28 -12.12 -3.83 -1.16
N SER A 29 -11.68 -5.08 -0.90
CA SER A 29 -11.26 -5.56 0.42
C SER A 29 -9.76 -5.34 0.65
N ASP A 30 -9.34 -5.26 1.91
CA ASP A 30 -7.92 -5.15 2.28
C ASP A 30 -7.09 -6.39 1.96
N THR A 31 -7.75 -7.52 1.73
CA THR A 31 -7.15 -8.81 1.33
C THR A 31 -7.26 -9.06 -0.18
N THR A 32 -7.71 -8.06 -0.95
CA THR A 32 -7.85 -8.19 -2.41
C THR A 32 -6.48 -8.37 -3.05
N PRO A 33 -6.24 -9.43 -3.84
CA PRO A 33 -4.93 -9.66 -4.46
C PRO A 33 -4.73 -8.70 -5.64
N LEU A 34 -4.02 -7.59 -5.38
CA LEU A 34 -3.96 -6.40 -6.24
C LEU A 34 -3.30 -6.68 -7.60
N PHE A 35 -2.23 -7.47 -7.61
CA PHE A 35 -1.47 -7.79 -8.82
C PHE A 35 -2.07 -8.97 -9.60
N GLU A 36 -2.58 -9.99 -8.90
CA GLU A 36 -3.22 -11.16 -9.54
C GLU A 36 -4.47 -10.74 -10.31
N ARG A 37 -5.24 -9.79 -9.76
CA ARG A 37 -6.43 -9.20 -10.40
C ARG A 37 -6.10 -8.05 -11.36
N ARG A 38 -4.82 -7.67 -11.48
CA ARG A 38 -4.30 -6.59 -12.35
C ARG A 38 -4.87 -5.19 -12.04
N TYR A 39 -5.45 -5.00 -10.86
CA TYR A 39 -5.81 -3.66 -10.35
C TYR A 39 -4.57 -2.80 -10.22
N ILE A 40 -3.47 -3.41 -9.74
CA ILE A 40 -2.13 -2.82 -9.72
C ILE A 40 -1.22 -3.63 -10.64
N ARG A 41 -0.30 -2.94 -11.32
CA ARG A 41 0.66 -3.53 -12.26
C ARG A 41 2.07 -3.08 -11.88
N SER A 42 3.10 -3.77 -12.35
CA SER A 42 4.51 -3.46 -12.04
C SER A 42 4.90 -2.01 -12.36
N ILE A 43 4.27 -1.40 -13.38
CA ILE A 43 4.41 0.03 -13.73
C ILE A 43 4.03 0.97 -12.58
N HIS A 44 3.10 0.57 -11.70
CA HIS A 44 2.65 1.39 -10.57
C HIS A 44 3.55 1.24 -9.34
N VAL A 45 4.45 0.25 -9.30
CA VAL A 45 5.27 -0.05 -8.11
C VAL A 45 6.15 1.14 -7.69
N PRO A 46 6.86 1.85 -8.59
CA PRO A 46 7.65 3.01 -8.19
C PRO A 46 6.82 4.10 -7.50
N GLU A 47 5.61 4.35 -7.99
CA GLU A 47 4.70 5.33 -7.38
C GLU A 47 4.17 4.86 -6.02
N LEU A 48 3.86 3.57 -5.90
CA LEU A 48 3.45 2.96 -4.63
C LEU A 48 4.55 3.05 -3.57
N LEU A 49 5.82 2.81 -3.95
CA LEU A 49 6.96 2.95 -3.05
C LEU A 49 7.07 4.38 -2.52
N LEU A 50 7.00 5.39 -3.40
CA LEU A 50 7.02 6.80 -2.99
C LEU A 50 5.87 7.17 -2.05
N LEU A 51 4.67 6.64 -2.29
CA LEU A 51 3.53 6.80 -1.39
C LEU A 51 3.83 6.20 -0.01
N LEU A 52 4.32 4.96 0.04
CA LEU A 52 4.63 4.26 1.28
C LEU A 52 5.73 4.96 2.08
N GLU A 53 6.79 5.43 1.42
CA GLU A 53 7.87 6.22 2.02
C GLU A 53 7.35 7.51 2.65
N ARG A 54 6.48 8.24 1.92
CA ARG A 54 5.83 9.45 2.43
C ARG A 54 4.97 9.16 3.65
N LEU A 55 4.18 8.08 3.61
CA LEU A 55 3.27 7.70 4.69
C LEU A 55 4.01 7.23 5.95
N ARG A 56 5.14 6.53 5.79
CA ARG A 56 5.95 6.05 6.92
C ARG A 56 7.02 7.04 7.41
N GLY A 57 7.36 8.05 6.61
CA GLY A 57 8.39 9.05 6.92
C GLY A 57 9.83 8.53 6.85
N ALA A 58 10.07 7.43 6.15
CA ALA A 58 11.38 6.77 6.03
C ALA A 58 11.51 6.10 4.65
N SER A 59 12.73 6.04 4.12
CA SER A 59 13.02 5.36 2.85
C SER A 59 12.78 3.85 2.96
N ILE A 60 12.40 3.23 1.85
CA ILE A 60 12.28 1.79 1.72
C ILE A 60 13.58 1.25 1.12
N ASP A 61 14.13 0.21 1.74
CA ASP A 61 15.23 -0.55 1.16
C ASP A 61 14.68 -1.43 0.04
N ILE A 62 15.05 -1.11 -1.20
CA ILE A 62 14.55 -1.82 -2.39
C ILE A 62 15.13 -3.22 -2.51
N ASP A 63 16.31 -3.48 -1.94
CA ASP A 63 16.99 -4.77 -2.03
C ASP A 63 16.33 -5.82 -1.11
N ASP A 64 15.54 -5.36 -0.11
CA ASP A 64 14.76 -6.18 0.83
C ASP A 64 13.28 -6.36 0.38
N LEU A 65 12.94 -5.97 -0.85
CA LEU A 65 11.60 -6.10 -1.38
C LEU A 65 11.36 -7.46 -2.03
N ARG A 66 10.23 -8.07 -1.69
CA ARG A 66 9.74 -9.29 -2.35
C ARG A 66 8.41 -9.01 -3.04
N PRO A 67 8.10 -9.69 -4.17
CA PRO A 67 6.81 -9.54 -4.84
C PRO A 67 5.61 -9.76 -3.92
N THR A 68 5.73 -10.65 -2.94
CA THR A 68 4.67 -10.94 -1.96
C THR A 68 4.36 -9.78 -1.04
N ASP A 69 5.29 -8.85 -0.83
CA ASP A 69 5.09 -7.70 0.06
C ASP A 69 4.07 -6.69 -0.51
N PHE A 70 3.70 -6.83 -1.79
CA PHE A 70 2.73 -5.99 -2.50
C PHE A 70 1.40 -6.70 -2.81
N ARG A 71 1.17 -7.88 -2.20
CA ARG A 71 0.02 -8.74 -2.51
C ARG A 71 -1.32 -8.02 -2.34
N ASP A 72 -1.52 -7.42 -1.18
CA ASP A 72 -2.77 -6.82 -0.73
C ASP A 72 -2.51 -5.69 0.30
N ILE A 73 -3.55 -4.94 0.65
CA ILE A 73 -3.43 -3.76 1.53
C ILE A 73 -3.03 -4.18 2.95
N ASP A 74 -3.55 -5.31 3.45
CA ASP A 74 -3.14 -5.83 4.75
C ASP A 74 -1.63 -6.12 4.80
N THR A 75 -1.10 -6.77 3.77
CA THR A 75 0.34 -7.04 3.67
C THR A 75 1.15 -5.74 3.64
N LEU A 76 0.69 -4.74 2.87
CA LEU A 76 1.35 -3.42 2.81
C LEU A 76 1.34 -2.72 4.17
N VAL A 77 0.21 -2.72 4.88
CA VAL A 77 0.10 -2.10 6.21
C VAL A 77 0.95 -2.86 7.23
N THR A 78 0.97 -4.18 7.21
CA THR A 78 1.83 -4.97 8.11
C THR A 78 3.31 -4.71 7.85
N ARG A 79 3.72 -4.61 6.58
CA ARG A 79 5.12 -4.45 6.20
C ARG A 79 5.64 -3.03 6.40
N PHE A 80 4.82 -2.02 6.12
CA PHE A 80 5.24 -0.61 6.03
C PHE A 80 4.51 0.33 7.01
N GLY A 81 3.52 -0.16 7.76
CA GLY A 81 2.64 0.66 8.59
C GLY A 81 3.22 1.12 9.94
N THR A 82 4.28 0.49 10.43
CA THR A 82 5.02 0.97 11.60
C THR A 82 6.07 1.99 11.18
N ALA A 83 5.72 3.27 11.28
CA ALA A 83 6.72 4.31 11.38
C ALA A 83 7.39 4.18 12.76
N GLU A 84 8.69 3.88 12.81
CA GLU A 84 9.47 4.31 13.99
C GLU A 84 9.32 5.83 14.03
N ARG A 85 8.66 6.35 15.07
CA ARG A 85 8.79 7.77 15.39
C ARG A 85 10.25 7.99 15.73
N ALA A 86 11.03 8.47 14.76
CA ALA A 86 12.33 9.03 15.01
C ALA A 86 12.17 10.03 16.17
N ARG A 87 12.88 9.76 17.27
CA ARG A 87 12.92 10.60 18.46
C ARG A 87 13.58 11.94 18.16
#